data_AF-A0A120KN54-F1
#
_entry.id   AF-A0A120KN54-F1
#
_cell.length_a   1.000
_cell.length_b   1.000
_cell.length_c   1.000
_cell.angle_alpha   90.00
_cell.angle_beta   90.00
_cell.angle_gamma   90.00
#
_symmetry.space_group_name_H-M   'P 1'
#
loop_
_entity.id
_entity.type
_entity.pdbx_description
1 polymer ?
#
loop_
_entity_poly.entity_id
_entity_poly.type
_entity_poly.pdbx_seq_one_letter_code
_entity_poly.pdbx_strand_id
1 'polypeptide(L)' 'MEHVATSMEVARIACRKHSHVLREIDRLRVILPDLADHLLLIEGEKRAFALTYQALAMLDVGYGKSALLWKWSRLLSA' A
#
# COMPACT_ATOMS: atom_id res chain seq x y z
N MET A 1 -14.47 7.49 -1.87
CA MET A 1 -13.03 7.76 -1.68
C MET A 1 -12.31 7.28 -2.93
N GLU A 2 -11.50 8.13 -3.57
CA GLU A 2 -10.74 7.72 -4.75
C GLU A 2 -9.54 6.85 -4.32
N HIS A 3 -9.40 5.68 -4.95
CA HIS A 3 -8.24 4.81 -4.76
C HIS A 3 -7.12 5.22 -5.72
N VAL A 4 -5.89 5.29 -5.22
CA VAL A 4 -4.78 5.97 -5.89
C VAL A 4 -3.66 5.01 -6.31
N ALA A 5 -3.65 3.81 -5.72
CA ALA A 5 -2.76 2.73 -6.10
C ALA A 5 -3.32 1.40 -5.63
N THR A 6 -2.89 0.33 -6.27
CA THR A 6 -3.11 -1.05 -5.82
C THR A 6 -1.90 -1.57 -5.04
N SER A 7 -2.10 -2.55 -4.17
CA SER A 7 -1.02 -3.25 -3.47
C SER A 7 0.01 -3.86 -4.42
N MET A 8 -0.42 -4.22 -5.64
CA MET A 8 0.45 -4.75 -6.68
C MET A 8 1.34 -3.66 -7.27
N GLU A 9 0.78 -2.47 -7.52
CA GLU A 9 1.55 -1.30 -7.94
C GLU A 9 2.53 -0.86 -6.86
N VAL A 10 2.11 -0.87 -5.59
CA VAL A 10 3.01 -0.58 -4.47
C VAL A 10 4.16 -1.59 -4.41
N ALA A 11 3.88 -2.89 -4.59
CA ALA A 11 4.92 -3.92 -4.64
C ALA A 11 5.90 -3.69 -5.80
N ARG A 12 5.38 -3.36 -7.00
CA ARG A 12 6.20 -3.04 -8.17
C ARG A 12 7.05 -1.79 -7.94
N ILE A 13 6.49 -0.76 -7.32
CA ILE A 13 7.18 0.50 -7.06
C ILE A 13 8.26 0.35 -5.99
N ALA A 14 7.96 -0.36 -4.91
CA ALA A 14 8.89 -0.65 -3.83
C ALA A 14 9.95 -1.71 -4.20
N CYS A 15 9.92 -2.24 -5.43
CA CYS A 15 10.75 -3.38 -5.85
C CYS A 15 10.70 -4.55 -4.86
N ARG A 16 9.52 -4.80 -4.27
CA ARG A 16 9.28 -5.84 -3.27
C ARG A 16 8.34 -6.91 -3.80
N LYS A 17 8.40 -8.10 -3.19
CA LYS A 17 7.42 -9.15 -3.45
C LYS A 17 6.04 -8.68 -2.99
N HIS A 18 5.02 -8.91 -3.82
CA HIS A 18 3.63 -8.59 -3.48
C HIS A 18 3.18 -9.24 -2.16
N SER A 19 3.68 -10.43 -1.85
CA SER A 19 3.43 -11.11 -0.56
C SER A 19 3.97 -10.37 0.67
N HIS A 20 5.03 -9.56 0.54
CA HIS A 20 5.52 -8.73 1.66
C HIS A 20 4.58 -7.55 1.90
N VAL A 21 4.13 -6.89 0.84
CA VAL A 21 3.17 -5.78 0.93
C VAL A 21 1.85 -6.27 1.53
N LEU A 22 1.37 -7.45 1.12
CA LEU A 22 0.17 -8.05 1.72
C LEU A 22 0.35 -8.33 3.22
N ARG A 23 1.52 -8.83 3.64
CA ARG A 23 1.84 -9.05 5.06
C ARG A 23 1.92 -7.75 5.86
N GLU A 24 2.49 -6.69 5.29
CA GLU A 24 2.51 -5.36 5.91
C GLU A 24 1.09 -4.81 6.06
N ILE A 25 0.26 -4.94 5.02
CA ILE A 25 -1.17 -4.58 5.08
C ILE A 25 -1.89 -5.39 6.17
N ASP A 26 -1.74 -6.71 6.20
CA ASP A 26 -2.39 -7.56 7.20
C ASP A 26 -1.89 -7.23 8.63
N ARG A 27 -0.60 -6.93 8.82
CA ARG A 27 -0.08 -6.45 10.12
C ARG A 27 -0.71 -5.11 10.51
N LEU A 28 -0.75 -4.16 9.58
CA LEU A 28 -1.29 -2.83 9.88
C LEU A 28 -2.79 -2.87 10.13
N ARG A 29 -3.55 -3.76 9.50
CA ARG A 29 -4.97 -3.97 9.81
C ARG A 29 -5.21 -4.43 11.25
N VAL A 30 -4.26 -5.15 11.84
CA VAL A 30 -4.33 -5.57 13.25
C VAL A 30 -4.00 -4.42 14.19
N ILE A 31 -3.05 -3.56 13.81
CA ILE A 31 -2.57 -2.45 14.66
C ILE A 31 -3.48 -1.22 14.55
N LEU A 32 -4.01 -0.97 13.36
CA LEU A 32 -4.79 0.22 12.98
C LEU A 32 -6.12 -0.28 12.39
N PRO A 33 -7.16 -0.46 13.22
CA PRO A 33 -8.46 -0.97 12.75
C PRO A 33 -9.07 -0.08 11.65
N ASP A 34 -8.87 1.24 11.76
CA ASP A 34 -9.34 2.24 10.78
C ASP A 34 -8.70 2.10 9.39
N LEU A 35 -7.58 1.37 9.28
CA LEU A 35 -6.96 1.10 7.98
C LEU A 35 -7.88 0.25 7.09
N ALA A 36 -8.70 -0.63 7.68
CA ALA A 36 -9.61 -1.48 6.92
C ALA A 36 -10.61 -0.66 6.10
N ASP A 37 -11.04 0.49 6.62
CA ASP A 37 -11.98 1.40 5.95
C ASP A 37 -11.35 2.11 4.74
N HIS A 38 -10.02 2.11 4.67
CA HIS A 38 -9.22 2.72 3.61
C HIS A 38 -8.65 1.70 2.62
N LEU A 39 -8.95 0.42 2.80
CA LEU A 39 -8.52 -0.69 1.95
C LEU A 39 -9.73 -1.31 1.27
N LEU A 40 -9.78 -1.28 -0.06
CA LEU A 40 -10.80 -1.99 -0.80
C LEU A 40 -10.21 -3.27 -1.38
N LEU A 41 -10.73 -4.43 -0.96
CA LEU A 41 -10.29 -5.71 -1.49
C LEU A 41 -10.70 -5.80 -2.96
N ILE A 42 -9.73 -5.95 -3.85
CA ILE A 42 -9.96 -6.25 -5.26
C ILE A 42 -9.93 -7.76 -5.38
N GLU A 43 -11.12 -8.37 -5.49
CA GLU A 43 -11.23 -9.78 -5.85
C GLU A 43 -11.00 -9.95 -7.36
N GLY A 44 -9.94 -10.69 -7.68
CA GLY A 44 -9.56 -11.10 -9.02
C GLY A 44 -8.68 -12.36 -8.92
N GLU A 45 -7.96 -12.74 -9.98
CA GLU A 45 -7.07 -13.92 -9.94
C GLU A 45 -6.01 -13.86 -8.83
N LYS A 46 -5.68 -12.66 -8.34
CA LYS A 46 -4.75 -12.46 -7.22
C LYS A 46 -5.34 -11.47 -6.22
N ARG A 47 -5.25 -11.82 -4.94
CA ARG A 47 -5.67 -10.96 -3.82
C ARG A 47 -4.89 -9.64 -3.85
N ALA A 48 -5.56 -8.55 -4.18
CA ALA A 48 -4.98 -7.21 -4.19
C ALA A 48 -5.84 -6.23 -3.39
N PHE A 49 -5.25 -5.16 -2.87
CA PHE A 49 -5.97 -4.10 -2.18
C PHE A 49 -5.84 -2.80 -2.95
N ALA A 50 -6.95 -2.10 -3.15
CA ALA A 50 -6.97 -0.70 -3.57
C ALA A 50 -6.71 0.18 -2.34
N LEU A 51 -5.68 1.01 -2.43
CA LEU A 51 -5.19 1.87 -1.36
C LEU A 51 -5.61 3.31 -1.63
N THR A 52 -6.25 3.96 -0.66
CA THR A 52 -6.40 5.43 -0.64
C THR A 52 -5.08 6.09 -0.26
N TYR A 53 -4.96 7.42 -0.43
CA TYR A 53 -3.81 8.18 0.05
C TYR A 53 -3.49 7.90 1.53
N GLN A 54 -4.52 7.81 2.39
CA GLN A 54 -4.37 7.55 3.81
C GLN A 54 -3.78 6.16 4.07
N ALA A 55 -4.30 5.12 3.39
CA ALA A 55 -3.76 3.77 3.53
C ALA A 55 -2.31 3.67 3.02
N LEU A 56 -1.98 4.36 1.91
CA LEU A 56 -0.60 4.49 1.43
C LEU A 56 0.32 5.21 2.45
N ALA A 57 -0.20 6.17 3.21
CA ALA A 57 0.56 6.90 4.23
C ALA A 57 0.90 6.00 5.41
N MET A 58 -0.06 5.16 5.81
CA MET A 58 0.05 4.23 6.94
C MET A 58 0.91 3.01 6.58
N LEU A 59 1.01 2.68 5.30
CA LEU A 59 1.85 1.59 4.81
C LEU A 59 3.32 1.98 4.81
N ASP A 60 4.07 1.60 5.85
CA ASP A 60 5.53 1.60 5.81
C ASP A 60 6.02 0.46 4.90
N VAL A 61 6.81 0.79 3.89
CA VAL A 61 7.41 -0.18 2.97
C VAL A 61 8.89 -0.44 3.31
N GLY A 62 9.28 -0.16 4.55
CA GLY A 62 10.60 -0.42 5.14
C GLY A 62 11.57 0.75 5.02
N TYR A 63 12.48 0.84 6.01
CA TYR A 63 13.29 2.03 6.37
C TYR A 63 12.52 3.18 7.04
N GLY A 64 11.31 2.93 7.57
CA GLY A 64 10.51 3.99 8.20
C GLY A 64 9.93 4.97 7.18
N LYS A 65 9.77 4.55 5.92
CA LYS A 65 9.33 5.39 4.82
C LYS A 65 7.96 4.91 4.34
N SER A 66 6.96 5.77 4.45
CA SER A 66 5.59 5.49 3.98
C SER A 66 5.52 5.34 2.46
N ALA A 67 4.65 4.46 1.96
CA ALA A 67 4.50 4.24 0.52
C ALA A 67 4.14 5.52 -0.26
N LEU A 68 3.53 6.52 0.39
CA LEU A 68 3.37 7.88 -0.15
C LEU A 68 4.69 8.61 -0.39
N LEU A 69 5.61 8.62 0.60
CA LEU A 69 6.93 9.25 0.47
C LEU A 69 7.70 8.65 -0.72
N TRP A 70 7.53 7.35 -0.97
CA TRP A 70 8.12 6.66 -2.13
C TRP A 70 7.47 7.07 -3.45
N LYS A 71 6.13 7.18 -3.50
CA LYS A 71 5.41 7.65 -4.70
C LYS A 71 5.84 9.08 -5.05
N TRP A 72 6.00 9.94 -4.03
CA TRP A 72 6.40 11.33 -4.20
C TRP A 72 7.87 11.46 -4.62
N SER A 73 8.80 10.72 -3.99
CA SER A 73 10.20 10.72 -4.41
C SER A 73 10.39 10.22 -5.85
N ARG A 74 9.56 9.27 -6.29
CA ARG A 74 9.62 8.73 -7.66
C ARG A 74 9.03 9.70 -8.68
N LEU A 75 7.97 10.43 -8.34
CA LEU A 75 7.40 11.48 -9.20
C LEU A 75 8.35 12.67 -9.38
N LEU A 76 9.14 13.00 -8.35
CA LEU A 76 10.16 14.06 -8.42
C LEU A 76 11.48 13.62 -9.06
N SER A 77 11.70 12.32 -9.24
CA SER A 77 12.90 11.76 -9.89
C SER A 77 12.64 11.34 -11.34
N ALA A 78 11.48 11.72 -11.92
CA ALA A 78 11.08 11.48 -13.30
C ALA A 78 11.04 12.82 -14.05
#